data_AF-A0A7S3B3M0-F1
#
_entry.id   AF-A0A7S3B3M0-F1
#
_cell.length_a   1.000
_cell.length_b   1.000
_cell.length_c   1.000
_cell.angle_alpha   90.00
_cell.angle_beta   90.00
_cell.angle_gamma   90.00
#
_symmetry.space_group_name_H-M   'P 1'
#
loop_
_entity.id
_entity.type
_entity.pdbx_description
1 polymer ?
#
loop_
_entity_poly.entity_id
_entity_poly.type
_entity_poly.pdbx_seq_one_letter_code
_entity_poly.pdbx_strand_id
1 'polypeptide(L)'
;YGFSSRQYECVLVGCVPIIIQDGVEMAFEDILPWHRFSVRLRLSDIPILPQLLARIPASHVARLRRGLGCVWPRMLWLAKGLYPRAVDDDATIARARPHDAFETTMWALRRRLSVEQNISWRAPVESCVEELGDDGDL
;
A
#
# COMPACT_ATOMS: atom_id res chain seq x y z
N TYR A 1 -0.93 2.34 -21.96
CA TYR A 1 0.26 1.65 -21.43
C TYR A 1 0.88 2.55 -20.37
N GLY A 2 0.88 2.17 -19.09
CA GLY A 2 1.17 3.08 -17.98
C GLY A 2 1.85 2.43 -16.78
N PHE A 3 2.54 1.31 -16.97
CA PHE A 3 3.22 0.64 -15.85
C PHE A 3 4.53 1.37 -15.50
N SER A 4 4.73 1.66 -14.21
CA SER A 4 5.98 2.17 -13.66
C SER A 4 6.29 1.45 -12.35
N SER A 5 7.56 1.09 -12.12
CA SER A 5 8.01 0.57 -10.82
C SER A 5 8.06 1.67 -9.74
N ARG A 6 8.05 2.95 -10.15
CA ARG A 6 8.31 4.08 -9.26
C ARG A 6 7.33 4.19 -8.10
N GLN A 7 6.06 3.81 -8.28
CA GLN A 7 5.10 3.83 -7.19
C GLN A 7 5.50 2.87 -6.07
N TYR A 8 5.92 1.64 -6.42
CA TYR A 8 6.39 0.66 -5.45
C TYR A 8 7.72 1.08 -4.83
N GLU A 9 8.66 1.58 -5.63
CA GLU A 9 9.94 2.10 -5.13
C GLU A 9 9.72 3.23 -4.10
N CYS A 10 8.80 4.16 -4.36
CA CYS A 10 8.42 5.20 -3.41
C CYS A 10 7.94 4.60 -2.09
N VAL A 11 7.03 3.62 -2.14
CA VAL A 11 6.56 2.94 -0.92
C VAL A 11 7.72 2.29 -0.18
N LEU A 12 8.58 1.55 -0.88
CA LEU A 12 9.69 0.80 -0.29
C LEU A 12 10.69 1.71 0.45
N VAL A 13 10.95 2.90 -0.07
CA VAL A 13 11.86 3.88 0.57
C VAL A 13 11.16 4.80 1.58
N GLY A 14 9.86 4.59 1.86
CA GLY A 14 9.12 5.37 2.84
C GLY A 14 8.61 6.73 2.35
N CYS A 15 8.60 6.96 1.03
CA CYS A 15 8.05 8.16 0.41
C CYS A 15 6.56 8.00 0.08
N VAL A 16 5.78 9.06 0.29
CA VAL A 16 4.37 9.12 -0.15
C VAL A 16 4.33 9.23 -1.68
N PRO A 17 3.74 8.29 -2.43
CA PRO A 17 3.64 8.37 -3.87
C PRO A 17 2.69 9.48 -4.32
N ILE A 18 3.10 10.25 -5.33
CA ILE A 18 2.20 11.15 -6.08
C ILE A 18 1.88 10.48 -7.41
N ILE A 19 0.62 10.08 -7.60
CA ILE A 19 0.15 9.38 -8.78
C ILE A 19 -0.50 10.38 -9.72
N ILE A 20 0.07 10.52 -10.92
CA ILE A 20 -0.44 11.40 -11.98
C ILE A 20 -0.69 10.56 -13.23
N GLN A 21 -1.76 9.77 -13.19
CA GLN A 21 -2.16 8.87 -14.28
C GLN A 21 -3.68 8.76 -14.34
N ASP A 22 -4.28 9.38 -15.35
CA ASP A 22 -5.73 9.37 -15.54
C ASP A 22 -6.18 8.02 -16.13
N GLY A 23 -7.25 7.45 -15.57
CA GLY A 23 -7.87 6.21 -16.07
C GLY A 23 -7.00 4.94 -15.95
N VAL A 24 -5.97 4.95 -15.10
CA VAL A 24 -5.09 3.79 -14.86
C VAL A 24 -5.29 3.26 -13.45
N GLU A 25 -5.76 2.03 -13.30
CA GLU A 25 -5.85 1.39 -11.98
C GLU A 25 -4.46 1.00 -11.46
N MET A 26 -4.25 1.21 -10.17
CA MET A 26 -3.07 0.76 -9.45
C MET A 26 -3.12 -0.74 -9.16
N ALA A 27 -1.96 -1.37 -8.96
CA ALA A 27 -1.96 -2.77 -8.60
C ALA A 27 -2.73 -2.98 -7.31
N PHE A 28 -3.64 -3.95 -7.37
CA PHE A 28 -4.48 -4.33 -6.25
C PHE A 28 -5.34 -3.17 -5.72
N GLU A 29 -5.69 -2.16 -6.53
CA GLU A 29 -6.50 -1.01 -6.08
C GLU A 29 -7.91 -1.41 -5.57
N ASP A 30 -8.37 -2.61 -5.93
CA ASP A 30 -9.60 -3.24 -5.42
C ASP A 30 -9.48 -3.76 -3.97
N ILE A 31 -8.26 -3.91 -3.44
CA ILE A 31 -7.98 -4.41 -2.08
C ILE A 31 -7.05 -3.52 -1.26
N LEU A 32 -6.13 -2.79 -1.90
CA LEU A 32 -5.19 -1.87 -1.25
C LEU A 32 -5.76 -0.44 -1.33
N PRO A 33 -5.85 0.26 -0.20
CA PRO A 33 -6.47 1.58 -0.14
C PRO A 33 -5.44 2.64 -0.56
N TRP A 34 -5.17 2.76 -1.86
CA TRP A 34 -4.16 3.71 -2.38
C TRP A 34 -4.37 5.14 -1.87
N HIS A 35 -5.61 5.58 -1.68
CA HIS A 35 -5.95 6.89 -1.09
C HIS A 35 -5.39 7.11 0.32
N ARG A 36 -5.09 6.06 1.09
CA ARG A 36 -4.58 6.17 2.47
C ARG A 36 -3.07 6.36 2.55
N PHE A 37 -2.34 6.13 1.46
CA PHE A 37 -0.88 6.19 1.47
C PHE A 37 -0.28 6.89 0.25
N SER A 38 -1.11 7.38 -0.67
CA SER A 38 -0.70 8.13 -1.85
C SER A 38 -1.61 9.32 -2.09
N VAL A 39 -1.12 10.26 -2.90
CA VAL A 39 -1.93 11.38 -3.41
C VAL A 39 -2.14 11.16 -4.89
N ARG A 40 -3.40 11.20 -5.34
CA ARG A 40 -3.75 11.08 -6.75
C ARG A 40 -4.12 12.43 -7.32
N LEU A 41 -3.48 12.82 -8.43
CA LEU A 41 -3.72 14.07 -9.14
C LEU A 41 -4.01 13.77 -10.61
N ARG A 42 -4.64 14.71 -11.31
CA ARG A 42 -4.93 14.57 -12.74
C ARG A 42 -3.77 15.07 -13.58
N LEU A 43 -3.66 14.61 -14.83
CA LEU A 43 -2.67 15.16 -15.76
C LEU A 43 -2.84 16.67 -15.97
N SER A 44 -4.09 17.17 -15.90
CA SER A 44 -4.41 18.60 -15.99
C SER A 44 -3.83 19.44 -14.85
N ASP A 45 -3.46 18.82 -13.74
CA ASP A 45 -2.98 19.50 -12.54
C ASP A 45 -1.46 19.75 -12.58
N ILE A 46 -0.73 19.15 -13.53
CA ILE A 46 0.73 19.31 -13.72
C ILE A 46 1.18 20.78 -13.74
N PRO A 47 0.52 21.71 -14.47
CA PRO A 47 0.96 23.11 -14.53
C PRO A 47 0.92 23.83 -13.18
N ILE A 48 0.10 23.35 -12.23
CA ILE A 48 -0.08 23.93 -10.90
C ILE A 48 0.36 22.97 -9.77
N LEU A 49 1.14 21.95 -10.11
CA LEU A 49 1.55 20.90 -9.19
C LEU A 49 2.26 21.45 -7.93
N PRO A 50 3.23 22.39 -8.02
CA PRO A 50 3.86 22.94 -6.83
C PRO A 50 2.88 23.61 -5.88
N GLN A 51 1.88 24.32 -6.40
CA GLN A 51 0.87 25.02 -5.60
C GLN A 51 -0.07 24.04 -4.90
N LEU A 52 -0.44 22.95 -5.58
CA LEU A 52 -1.26 21.89 -4.99
C LEU A 52 -0.51 21.16 -3.87
N LEU A 53 0.73 20.74 -4.12
CA LEU A 53 1.54 20.04 -3.12
C LEU A 53 1.86 20.93 -1.91
N ALA A 54 2.10 22.23 -2.11
CA ALA A 54 2.33 23.18 -1.03
C ALA A 54 1.10 23.39 -0.11
N ARG A 55 -0.11 23.08 -0.59
CA ARG A 55 -1.35 23.18 0.19
C ARG A 55 -1.63 21.94 1.03
N ILE A 56 -0.90 20.85 0.84
CA ILE A 56 -1.10 19.62 1.62
C ILE A 56 -0.58 19.85 3.05
N PRO A 57 -1.45 19.80 4.08
CA PRO A 57 -1.01 20.07 5.44
C PRO A 57 -0.14 18.94 5.97
N ALA A 58 0.81 19.26 6.84
CA ALA A 58 1.73 18.28 7.43
C ALA A 58 1.00 17.13 8.16
N SER A 59 -0.17 17.40 8.76
CA SER A 59 -1.02 16.39 9.40
C SER A 59 -1.54 15.35 8.40
N HIS A 60 -1.87 15.77 7.18
CA HIS A 60 -2.29 14.89 6.10
C HIS A 60 -1.12 14.04 5.61
N VAL A 61 0.06 14.63 5.41
CA VAL A 61 1.28 13.88 5.07
C VAL A 61 1.61 12.84 6.15
N ALA A 62 1.47 13.19 7.44
CA ALA A 62 1.68 12.26 8.54
C ALA A 62 0.68 11.09 8.52
N ARG A 63 -0.59 11.33 8.14
CA ARG A 63 -1.58 10.27 7.94
C ARG A 63 -1.18 9.33 6.81
N LEU A 64 -0.79 9.88 5.65
CA LEU A 64 -0.34 9.08 4.50
C LEU A 64 0.88 8.21 4.85
N ARG A 65 1.83 8.74 5.64
CA ARG A 65 3.00 7.98 6.09
C ARG A 65 2.65 6.84 7.05
N ARG A 66 1.61 7.00 7.89
CA ARG A 66 1.09 5.89 8.72
C ARG A 66 0.46 4.81 7.84
N GLY A 67 -0.36 5.20 6.87
CA GLY A 67 -0.91 4.28 5.87
C GLY A 67 0.20 3.54 5.12
N LEU A 68 1.30 4.22 4.79
CA LEU A 68 2.46 3.64 4.13
C LEU A 68 3.08 2.50 4.97
N GLY A 69 3.23 2.70 6.28
CA GLY A 69 3.74 1.65 7.17
C GLY A 69 2.88 0.39 7.17
N CYS A 70 1.56 0.55 7.00
CA CYS A 70 0.62 -0.56 6.89
C CYS A 70 0.73 -1.34 5.58
N VAL A 71 0.96 -0.65 4.46
CA VAL A 71 1.03 -1.30 3.14
C VAL A 71 2.45 -1.71 2.75
N TRP A 72 3.49 -1.23 3.43
CA TRP A 72 4.87 -1.54 3.11
C TRP A 72 5.16 -3.05 3.07
N PRO A 73 4.73 -3.87 4.06
CA PRO A 73 4.89 -5.32 4.00
C PRO A 73 4.24 -5.94 2.77
N ARG A 74 3.09 -5.41 2.35
CA ARG A 74 2.26 -5.92 1.26
C ARG A 74 2.92 -5.81 -0.12
N MET A 75 4.02 -5.07 -0.21
CA MET A 75 4.80 -4.90 -1.45
C MET A 75 6.10 -5.73 -1.45
N LEU A 76 6.39 -6.48 -0.38
CA LEU A 76 7.64 -7.24 -0.22
C LEU A 76 7.38 -8.72 -0.01
N TRP A 77 8.24 -9.57 -0.58
CA TRP A 77 8.22 -11.00 -0.32
C TRP A 77 9.04 -11.29 0.93
N LEU A 78 8.39 -11.49 2.08
CA LEU A 78 9.05 -11.56 3.40
C LEU A 78 9.21 -12.99 3.93
N ALA A 79 9.09 -13.98 3.06
CA ALA A 79 9.27 -15.39 3.43
C ALA A 79 10.63 -15.62 4.08
N LYS A 80 10.63 -16.37 5.19
CA LYS A 80 11.84 -16.68 5.96
C LYS A 80 12.84 -17.44 5.08
N GLY A 81 14.11 -17.05 5.12
CA GLY A 81 15.19 -17.61 4.32
C GLY A 81 15.48 -16.86 3.02
N LEU A 82 14.68 -15.85 2.66
CA LEU A 82 14.97 -14.98 1.52
C LEU A 82 16.01 -13.89 1.82
N TYR A 83 16.17 -13.53 3.09
CA TYR A 83 17.07 -12.47 3.54
C TYR A 83 18.14 -13.01 4.50
N PRO A 84 19.24 -12.26 4.73
CA PRO A 84 20.22 -12.62 5.75
C PRO A 84 19.54 -12.83 7.12
N ARG A 85 20.07 -13.73 7.95
CA ARG A 85 19.49 -14.04 9.29
C ARG A 85 19.17 -12.80 10.12
N ALA A 86 20.06 -11.80 10.11
CA ALA A 86 19.85 -10.57 10.85
C ALA A 86 18.55 -9.83 10.46
N VAL A 87 18.13 -9.93 9.20
CA VAL A 87 16.86 -9.36 8.70
C VAL A 87 15.69 -10.28 9.04
N ASP A 88 15.87 -11.59 8.89
CA ASP A 88 14.82 -12.58 9.21
C ASP A 88 14.42 -12.59 10.69
N ASP A 89 15.38 -12.29 11.56
CA ASP A 89 15.26 -12.22 13.01
C ASP A 89 14.81 -10.82 13.50
N ASP A 90 14.72 -9.82 12.60
CA ASP A 90 14.21 -8.50 12.94
C ASP A 90 12.73 -8.58 13.35
N ALA A 91 12.39 -8.00 14.51
CA ALA A 91 11.05 -8.08 15.07
C ALA A 91 9.99 -7.36 14.22
N THR A 92 10.37 -6.30 13.50
CA THR A 92 9.49 -5.56 12.58
C THR A 92 9.19 -6.44 11.37
N ILE A 93 10.20 -7.07 10.77
CA ILE A 93 10.04 -7.98 9.64
C ILE A 93 9.23 -9.21 10.03
N ALA A 94 9.51 -9.81 11.20
CA ALA A 94 8.77 -10.95 11.71
C ALA A 94 7.27 -10.63 11.90
N ARG A 95 6.94 -9.43 12.38
CA ARG A 95 5.55 -8.94 12.51
C ARG A 95 4.90 -8.60 11.18
N ALA A 96 5.68 -8.14 10.20
CA ALA A 96 5.21 -7.78 8.86
C ALA A 96 4.91 -9.00 7.97
N ARG A 97 5.62 -10.11 8.17
CA ARG A 97 5.56 -11.33 7.34
C ARG A 97 4.14 -11.88 7.10
N PRO A 98 3.20 -11.91 8.06
CA PRO A 98 1.83 -12.37 7.80
C PRO A 98 1.06 -11.51 6.79
N HIS A 99 1.53 -10.30 6.47
CA HIS A 99 0.88 -9.34 5.58
C HIS A 99 1.74 -9.06 4.34
N ASP A 100 2.58 -10.00 3.92
CA ASP A 100 3.55 -9.76 2.85
C ASP A 100 2.90 -9.73 1.44
N ALA A 101 3.72 -9.64 0.40
CA ALA A 101 3.28 -9.65 -1.00
C ALA A 101 2.61 -10.97 -1.41
N PHE A 102 3.03 -12.10 -0.85
CA PHE A 102 2.37 -13.39 -1.08
C PHE A 102 0.95 -13.34 -0.56
N GLU A 103 0.78 -12.95 0.71
CA GLU A 103 -0.56 -12.88 1.31
C GLU A 103 -1.45 -11.85 0.61
N THR A 104 -0.89 -10.73 0.13
CA THR A 104 -1.63 -9.74 -0.66
C THR A 104 -2.14 -10.33 -1.98
N THR A 105 -1.31 -11.13 -2.65
CA THR A 105 -1.72 -11.86 -3.86
C THR A 105 -2.82 -12.88 -3.56
N MET A 106 -2.65 -13.67 -2.48
CA MET A 106 -3.65 -14.65 -2.06
C MET A 106 -4.97 -13.98 -1.64
N TRP A 107 -4.90 -12.80 -1.02
CA TRP A 107 -6.08 -12.01 -0.68
C TRP A 107 -6.84 -11.55 -1.92
N ALA A 108 -6.15 -11.02 -2.93
CA ALA A 108 -6.75 -10.64 -4.20
C ALA A 108 -7.46 -11.84 -4.87
N LEU A 109 -6.79 -12.99 -4.92
CA LEU A 109 -7.33 -14.22 -5.50
C LEU A 109 -8.59 -14.69 -4.75
N ARG A 110 -8.54 -14.75 -3.42
CA ARG A 110 -9.69 -15.16 -2.59
C ARG A 110 -10.90 -14.25 -2.81
N ARG A 111 -10.68 -12.92 -2.89
CA ARG A 111 -11.74 -11.94 -3.16
C ARG A 111 -12.36 -12.14 -4.55
N ARG A 112 -11.55 -12.34 -5.59
CA ARG A 112 -12.01 -12.48 -6.97
C ARG A 112 -12.70 -13.81 -7.26
N LEU A 113 -12.24 -14.89 -6.64
CA LEU A 113 -12.79 -16.23 -6.81
C LEU A 113 -14.02 -16.50 -5.93
N SER A 114 -14.48 -15.52 -5.13
CA SER A 114 -15.61 -15.67 -4.19
C SER A 114 -15.48 -16.89 -3.27
N VAL A 115 -14.23 -17.28 -2.94
CA VAL A 115 -13.99 -18.48 -2.12
C VAL A 115 -14.42 -18.19 -0.69
N GLU A 116 -15.31 -19.02 -0.15
CA GLU A 116 -15.86 -18.88 1.21
C GLU A 116 -14.76 -18.74 2.29
N GLN A 117 -15.10 -17.98 3.33
CA GLN A 117 -14.20 -17.47 4.38
C GLN A 117 -13.54 -18.53 5.27
N ASN A 118 -13.88 -19.81 5.11
CA ASN A 118 -13.51 -20.89 6.04
C ASN A 118 -12.24 -21.63 5.60
N ILE A 119 -11.15 -20.88 5.43
CA ILE A 119 -9.89 -21.39 4.91
C ILE A 119 -8.78 -21.25 5.97
N SER A 120 -8.17 -22.39 6.33
CA SER A 120 -7.17 -22.51 7.41
C SER A 120 -5.83 -21.82 7.15
N TRP A 121 -5.52 -21.43 5.92
CA TRP A 121 -4.29 -20.73 5.54
C TRP A 121 -4.44 -19.21 5.41
N ARG A 122 -5.54 -18.62 5.90
CA ARG A 122 -5.64 -17.16 6.03
C ARG A 122 -4.65 -16.68 7.10
N ALA A 123 -4.01 -15.54 6.85
CA ALA A 123 -3.30 -14.85 7.92
C ALA A 123 -4.32 -14.53 9.04
N PRO A 124 -4.09 -14.97 10.28
CA PRO A 124 -5.04 -14.81 11.39
C PRO A 124 -5.12 -13.36 11.92
N VAL A 125 -4.51 -12.40 11.23
CA VAL A 125 -4.24 -11.05 11.74
C VAL A 125 -5.06 -10.05 10.93
N GLU A 126 -5.83 -9.20 11.63
CA GLU A 126 -6.56 -8.09 11.00
C GLU A 126 -5.59 -7.20 10.25
N SER A 127 -5.96 -6.85 9.01
CA SER A 127 -5.16 -5.99 8.16
C SER A 127 -5.31 -4.54 8.64
N CYS A 128 -4.23 -3.85 9.00
CA CYS A 128 -4.28 -2.42 9.38
C CYS A 128 -4.65 -1.47 8.22
N VAL A 129 -5.05 -2.04 7.08
CA VAL A 129 -5.72 -1.39 5.95
C VAL A 129 -7.15 -0.99 6.28
N GLU A 130 -7.80 -1.63 7.26
CA GLU A 130 -9.18 -1.37 7.67
C GLU A 130 -9.20 -0.46 8.91
N GLU A 131 -9.53 0.83 8.72
CA GLU A 131 -9.87 1.74 9.81
C GLU A 131 -11.23 2.39 9.48
N LEU A 132 -12.15 2.42 10.43
CA LEU A 132 -13.47 3.04 10.28
C LEU A 132 -13.35 4.57 10.22
N GLY A 133 -13.85 5.20 9.15
CA GLY A 133 -14.14 6.65 9.13
C GLY A 133 -13.20 7.58 8.34
N ASP A 134 -12.48 7.10 7.32
CA ASP A 134 -11.57 7.94 6.50
C ASP A 134 -12.16 8.33 5.11
N ASP A 135 -13.48 8.50 5.02
CA ASP A 135 -14.18 9.04 3.83
C ASP A 135 -14.04 10.59 3.76
N GLY A 136 -12.82 11.07 3.89
CA GLY A 136 -12.48 12.49 3.81
C GLY A 136 -11.85 12.82 2.46
N ASP A 137 -12.69 13.05 1.45
CA ASP A 137 -12.29 13.53 0.13
C ASP A 137 -11.42 14.80 0.22
N LEU A 138 -10.32 14.80 -0.53
CA LEU A 138 -9.63 16.00 -1.02
C LEU A 138 -9.98 16.20 -2.49
#